data_AF-A0A5J9T4U1-F1
#
_entry.id   AF-A0A5J9T4U1-F1
#
_cell.length_a   1.000
_cell.length_b   1.000
_cell.length_c   1.000
_cell.angle_alpha   90.00
_cell.angle_beta   90.00
_cell.angle_gamma   90.00
#
_symmetry.space_group_name_H-M   'P 1'
#
loop_
_entity.id
_entity.type
_entity.pdbx_description
1 polymer ?
#
loop_
_entity_poly.entity_id
_entity_poly.type
_entity_poly.pdbx_seq_one_letter_code
_entity_poly.pdbx_strand_id
1 'polypeptide(L)' 'MDIEEHKTITLRTLLDHSVIESFGDGGRTCITARVYPEHVSKSSSHTYVFNNGSSTVKVSKLEAWDLATAAVA' A
#
# COMPACT_ATOMS: atom_id res chain seq x y z
N MET A 1 -10.18 1.63 16.82
CA MET A 1 -10.60 0.90 15.61
C MET A 1 -11.19 -0.40 16.10
N ASP A 2 -12.51 -0.57 16.02
CA ASP A 2 -13.14 -1.81 16.43
C ASP A 2 -12.97 -2.83 15.30
N ILE A 3 -12.08 -3.80 15.53
CA ILE A 3 -11.85 -4.91 14.62
C ILE A 3 -12.83 -5.99 15.04
N GLU A 4 -13.97 -6.05 14.37
CA GLU A 4 -14.89 -7.19 14.51
C GLU A 4 -14.16 -8.46 14.07
N GLU A 5 -14.35 -9.55 14.82
CA GLU A 5 -13.63 -10.82 14.70
C GLU A 5 -13.75 -11.48 13.30
N HIS A 6 -14.69 -11.02 12.47
CA HIS A 6 -14.95 -11.55 11.12
C HIS A 6 -14.83 -10.52 10.00
N LYS A 7 -14.34 -9.31 10.29
CA LYS A 7 -14.26 -8.26 9.27
C LYS A 7 -12.96 -8.38 8.46
N THR A 8 -13.09 -8.36 7.14
CA THR A 8 -11.93 -8.28 6.24
C THR A 8 -11.32 -6.89 6.33
N ILE A 9 -10.02 -6.82 6.60
CA ILE A 9 -9.26 -5.57 6.56
C ILE A 9 -8.95 -5.25 5.11
N THR A 10 -9.27 -4.03 4.67
CA THR A 10 -8.94 -3.54 3.32
C THR A 10 -7.82 -2.52 3.41
N LEU A 11 -6.92 -2.55 2.43
CA LEU A 11 -5.82 -1.62 2.29
C LEU A 11 -5.67 -1.24 0.82
N ARG A 12 -5.63 0.06 0.53
CA ARG A 12 -5.21 0.61 -0.76
C ARG A 12 -3.99 1.49 -0.54
N THR A 13 -2.95 1.30 -1.33
CA THR A 13 -1.75 2.15 -1.26
C THR A 13 -1.45 2.74 -2.64
N LEU A 14 -1.31 4.05 -2.72
CA LEU A 14 -0.77 4.76 -3.87
C LEU A 14 0.73 4.95 -3.65
N LEU A 15 1.51 4.55 -4.65
CA LEU A 15 2.97 4.68 -4.66
C LEU A 15 3.34 5.63 -5.80
N ASP A 16 3.90 6.78 -5.46
CA ASP A 16 4.43 7.74 -6.45
C ASP A 16 5.84 8.16 -6.03
N HIS A 17 6.83 7.42 -6.53
CA HIS A 17 8.25 7.63 -6.30
C HIS A 17 8.62 7.87 -4.82
N SER A 18 8.59 9.13 -4.38
CA SER A 18 8.94 9.56 -3.02
C SER A 18 7.74 9.68 -2.06
N VAL A 19 6.53 9.37 -2.50
CA VAL A 19 5.28 9.52 -1.74
C VAL A 19 4.54 8.18 -1.68
N ILE A 20 4.03 7.87 -0.50
CA ILE A 20 3.20 6.70 -0.24
C ILE A 20 1.93 7.19 0.47
N GLU A 21 0.76 6.90 -0.08
CA GLU A 21 -0.53 7.21 0.54
C GLU A 21 -1.32 5.93 0.76
N SER A 22 -1.58 5.58 2.02
CA SER A 22 -2.26 4.35 2.40
C SER A 22 -3.62 4.64 3.01
N PHE A 23 -4.63 3.92 2.53
CA PHE A 23 -6.04 4.05 2.90
C PHE A 23 -6.51 2.72 3.48
N GLY A 24 -6.66 2.69 4.79
CA GLY A 24 -7.18 1.55 5.55
C GLY A 24 -8.69 1.58 5.63
N ASP A 25 -9.30 0.39 5.50
CA ASP A 25 -10.71 0.14 5.77
C ASP A 25 -11.66 1.08 5.00
N GLY A 26 -11.39 1.24 3.70
CA GLY A 26 -12.15 2.12 2.80
C GLY A 26 -11.87 3.62 2.98
N GLY A 27 -10.75 4.00 3.61
CA GLY A 27 -10.40 5.40 3.85
C GLY A 27 -10.83 5.95 5.21
N ARG A 28 -11.29 5.09 6.13
CA ARG A 28 -11.52 5.46 7.54
C ARG A 28 -10.24 5.82 8.26
N THR A 29 -9.10 5.34 7.76
CA THR A 29 -7.78 5.73 8.24
C THR A 29 -6.89 5.99 7.04
N CYS A 30 -6.25 7.15 7.02
CA CYS A 30 -5.37 7.58 5.95
C CYS A 30 -4.01 7.91 6.54
N ILE A 31 -2.95 7.43 5.89
CA ILE A 31 -1.56 7.70 6.29
C ILE A 31 -0.77 8.08 5.03
N THR A 32 -0.15 9.25 5.06
CA THR A 32 0.77 9.72 4.01
C THR A 32 2.19 9.71 4.55
N ALA A 33 3.11 9.14 3.77
CA ALA A 33 4.53 9.09 4.09
C ALA A 33 5.38 9.59 2.92
N ARG A 34 6.52 10.21 3.24
CA ARG A 34 7.55 10.61 2.28
C ARG A 34 8.81 9.79 2.52
N VAL A 35 9.39 9.23 1.46
CA VAL A 35 10.59 8.39 1.54
C VAL A 35 11.57 8.76 0.42
N TYR A 36 12.88 8.68 0.70
CA TYR A 36 13.96 8.99 -0.24
C TYR A 36 15.02 7.88 -0.26
N PRO A 37 14.72 6.71 -0.86
CA PRO A 37 15.68 5.61 -0.93
C PRO A 37 16.86 5.97 -1.84
N GLU A 38 18.09 5.63 -1.43
CA GLU A 38 19.30 5.89 -2.21
C GLU A 38 19.30 5.18 -3.58
N HIS A 39 18.56 4.07 -3.70
CA HIS A 39 18.55 3.20 -4.88
C HIS A 39 17.48 3.53 -5.93
N VAL A 40 16.69 4.60 -5.76
CA VAL A 40 15.60 4.96 -6.71
C VAL A 40 16.13 5.29 -8.11
N SER A 41 17.39 5.70 -8.23
CA SER A 41 18.01 6.08 -9.51
C SER A 41 18.18 4.94 -10.53
N LYS A 42 17.94 3.67 -10.15
CA LYS A 42 18.25 2.49 -10.99
C LYS A 42 17.09 1.51 -11.24
N SER A 43 15.86 2.00 -11.31
CA SER A 43 14.68 1.23 -11.77
C SER A 43 14.31 -0.04 -10.96
N SER A 44 14.85 -0.24 -9.76
CA SER A 44 14.62 -1.44 -8.95
C SER A 44 13.62 -1.22 -7.82
N SER A 45 12.42 -0.72 -8.14
CA SER A 45 11.32 -0.68 -7.17
C SER A 45 10.55 -1.99 -7.23
N HIS A 46 10.38 -2.64 -6.09
CA HIS A 46 9.63 -3.89 -5.96
C HIS A 46 8.50 -3.71 -4.95
N THR A 47 7.38 -4.36 -5.20
CA THR A 47 6.23 -4.39 -4.31
C THR A 47 6.06 -5.81 -3.76
N TYR A 48 5.82 -5.91 -2.46
CA TYR A 48 5.67 -7.20 -1.77
C TYR A 48 4.40 -7.21 -0.93
N VAL A 49 3.83 -8.39 -0.77
CA VAL A 49 2.84 -8.70 0.27
C VAL A 49 3.50 -9.69 1.22
N PHE A 50 3.46 -9.41 2.52
CA PHE A 50 4.14 -10.23 3.50
C PHE A 50 3.28 -10.42 4.76
N ASN A 51 3.53 -11.50 5.47
CA ASN A 51 3.01 -11.77 6.81
C ASN A 51 4.18 -12.17 7.69
N ASN A 52 4.49 -11.37 8.71
CA ASN A 52 5.53 -11.67 9.70
C ASN A 52 4.93 -12.07 11.07
N GLY A 53 3.65 -12.43 11.10
CA GLY A 53 2.97 -12.96 12.29
C GLY A 53 3.06 -14.49 12.39
N SER A 54 2.73 -15.03 13.55
CA SER A 54 2.68 -16.49 13.78
C SER A 54 1.42 -17.16 13.22
N SER A 55 0.33 -16.40 13.07
CA SER A 55 -0.93 -16.89 12.52
C SER A 55 -0.98 -16.73 11.00
N THR A 56 -1.60 -17.70 10.33
CA THR A 56 -1.85 -17.63 8.89
C THR A 56 -2.87 -16.54 8.57
N VAL A 57 -2.57 -15.73 7.56
CA VAL A 57 -3.49 -14.71 7.02
C VAL A 57 -3.83 -15.09 5.58
N LYS A 58 -5.11 -14.94 5.21
CA LYS A 58 -5.59 -15.14 3.84
C LYS A 58 -5.79 -13.79 3.15
N VAL A 59 -5.13 -13.60 2.01
CA VAL A 59 -5.42 -12.47 1.11
C VAL A 59 -6.56 -12.88 0.19
N SER A 60 -7.76 -12.32 0.41
CA SER A 60 -8.96 -12.65 -0.37
C SER A 60 -8.94 -12.06 -1.78
N LYS A 61 -8.34 -10.88 -1.94
CA LYS A 61 -8.19 -10.16 -3.21
C LYS A 61 -6.94 -9.28 -3.16
N LEU A 62 -6.17 -9.29 -4.24
CA LEU A 62 -5.04 -8.39 -4.46
C LEU A 62 -5.10 -7.89 -5.89
N GLU A 63 -5.09 -6.57 -6.08
CA GLU A 63 -5.03 -5.93 -7.37
C GLU A 63 -3.91 -4.90 -7.35
N ALA A 64 -3.12 -4.87 -8.42
CA ALA A 64 -2.03 -3.92 -8.60
C ALA A 64 -2.11 -3.37 -10.02
N TRP A 65 -1.92 -2.05 -10.15
CA TRP A 65 -1.97 -1.35 -11.43
C TRP A 65 -0.76 -0.44 -11.55
N ASP A 66 -0.14 -0.46 -12.72
CA ASP A 66 0.84 0.55 -13.09
C ASP A 66 0.10 1.86 -13.40
N LEU A 67 0.51 2.94 -12.74
CA LEU A 67 -0.08 4.26 -12.91
C LEU A 67 0.71 5.04 -13.95
N ALA A 68 0.02 5.52 -15.00
CA ALA A 68 0.60 6.42 -15.97
C ALA A 68 0.86 7.80 -15.35
N THR A 69 1.91 8.48 -15.82
CA THR A 69 2.20 9.86 -15.44
C THR A 69 1.06 10.78 -15.88
N ALA A 70 0.54 11.57 -14.93
CA ALA A 70 -0.45 12.60 -15.23
C ALA A 70 0.21 13.88 -15.76
N ALA A 71 -0.44 14.57 -16.70
CA ALA A 71 -0.10 15.95 -17.02
C ALA A 71 -0.67 16.84 -15.91
N VAL A 72 0.20 17.60 -15.25
CA VAL A 72 -0.18 18.56 -14.20
C VAL A 72 0.02 19.97 -14.77
N ALA A 73 -1.01 20.80 -14.64
CA ALA A 73 -1.04 22.18 -15.14
C ALA A 73 -0.33 23.16 -14.21
#